data_AF-A0A0F6II19-F1
#
_entry.id   AF-A0A0F6II19-F1
#
_cell.length_a   1.000
_cell.length_b   1.000
_cell.length_c   1.000
_cell.angle_alpha   90.00
_cell.angle_beta   90.00
_cell.angle_gamma   90.00
#
_symmetry.space_group_name_H-M   'P 1'
#
loop_
_entity.id
_entity.type
_entity.pdbx_description
1 polymer ?
#
loop_
_entity_poly.entity_id
_entity_poly.type
_entity_poly.pdbx_seq_one_letter_code
_entity_poly.pdbx_strand_id
1 'polypeptide(L)'
;MLEKRNRSILKVILIIFGFFFTISIQTQEPYVLDVPCREFGNYTNLKEIEKAKVKNDSTKILVKTINGSIKIPIGYVNDAKEITDENSFRIFIKTYESICGKGSKPAIYNSIQFVASGVLANCIKKFEKTFQTIQARSHAVNICHDTLNATLNNSIPLKPLDPRCPDFGTLTLKKEELDNVRLNEPFPVPRIWVRAHNGENIAVQENLITNALGVSNDEELLFFLVNYSMVCGRKVPPFFESIPYVESQAFKFCVWKLKTMNDPQAESKCYEKHNDLNRGK
;
A
#
# COMPACT_ATOMS: atom_id res chain seq x y z
N MET A 1 25.02 81.15 36.12
CA MET A 1 25.59 79.93 35.49
C MET A 1 24.73 78.71 35.84
N LEU A 2 23.59 78.48 35.18
CA LEU A 2 22.85 77.19 35.36
C LEU A 2 21.89 76.82 34.22
N GLU A 3 21.80 77.61 33.13
CA GLU A 3 20.89 77.31 32.02
C GLU A 3 21.51 76.51 30.85
N LYS A 4 22.84 76.41 30.79
CA LYS A 4 23.51 75.71 29.67
C LYS A 4 23.71 74.21 29.86
N ARG A 5 23.52 73.67 31.06
CA ARG A 5 23.87 72.27 31.40
C ARG A 5 22.73 71.26 31.18
N ASN A 6 21.46 71.69 31.25
CA ASN A 6 20.31 70.78 31.09
C ASN A 6 19.90 70.50 29.63
N ARG A 7 20.30 71.35 28.68
CA ARG A 7 19.92 71.16 27.26
C ARG A 7 20.71 70.05 26.57
N SER A 8 21.93 69.76 27.02
CA SER A 8 22.74 68.64 26.51
C SER A 8 22.28 67.29 27.06
N ILE A 9 21.86 67.21 28.32
CA ILE A 9 21.39 65.95 28.93
C ILE A 9 20.08 65.50 28.27
N LEU A 10 19.16 66.43 27.99
CA LEU A 10 17.91 66.13 27.28
C LEU A 10 18.15 65.64 25.83
N LYS A 11 19.15 66.21 25.13
CA LYS A 11 19.56 65.75 23.80
C LYS A 11 20.19 64.35 23.84
N VAL A 12 21.00 64.04 24.84
CA VAL A 12 21.61 62.71 25.00
C VAL A 12 20.55 61.65 25.32
N ILE A 13 19.56 61.95 26.18
CA ILE A 13 18.45 61.04 26.47
C ILE A 13 17.58 60.79 25.23
N LEU A 14 17.31 61.83 24.41
CA LEU A 14 16.57 61.68 23.14
C LEU A 14 17.33 60.86 22.09
N ILE A 15 18.66 60.97 22.04
CA ILE A 15 19.49 60.13 21.14
C ILE A 15 19.51 58.68 21.60
N ILE A 16 19.56 58.42 22.92
CA ILE A 16 19.50 57.06 23.47
C ILE A 16 18.12 56.44 23.25
N PHE A 17 17.02 57.17 23.47
CA PHE A 17 15.66 56.66 23.18
C PHE A 17 15.40 56.49 21.68
N GLY A 18 15.98 57.33 20.83
CA GLY A 18 15.94 57.16 19.37
C GLY A 18 16.69 55.92 18.89
N PHE A 19 17.80 55.55 19.57
CA PHE A 19 18.57 54.35 19.26
C PHE A 19 17.89 53.05 19.72
N PHE A 20 17.11 53.08 20.81
CA PHE A 20 16.34 51.91 21.26
C PHE A 20 15.11 51.62 20.38
N PHE A 21 14.55 52.62 19.69
CA PHE A 21 13.43 52.41 18.75
C PHE A 21 13.85 51.88 17.37
N THR A 22 15.14 51.92 17.02
CA THR A 22 15.65 51.40 15.74
C THR A 22 16.26 50.01 15.83
N ILE A 23 16.20 49.35 17.00
CA ILE A 23 16.31 47.89 17.04
C ILE A 23 14.99 47.36 16.51
N SER A 24 14.79 47.50 15.20
CA SER A 24 13.85 46.68 14.47
C SER A 24 14.26 45.25 14.79
N ILE A 25 13.53 44.64 15.72
CA ILE A 25 13.48 43.20 15.84
C ILE A 25 13.03 42.77 14.45
N GLN A 26 14.00 42.40 13.61
CA GLN A 26 13.74 41.73 12.36
C GLN A 26 13.17 40.38 12.80
N THR A 27 11.86 40.35 13.05
CA THR A 27 11.10 39.11 13.17
C THR A 27 11.23 38.44 11.82
N GLN A 28 12.31 37.67 11.67
CA GLN A 28 12.55 36.85 10.50
C GLN A 28 11.29 35.99 10.32
N GLU A 29 10.60 36.20 9.21
CA GLU A 29 9.37 35.47 8.91
C GLU A 29 9.66 33.98 9.00
N PRO A 30 8.74 33.19 9.61
CA PRO A 30 8.94 31.76 9.75
C PRO A 30 9.08 31.15 8.36
N TYR A 31 10.14 30.37 8.16
CA TYR A 31 10.35 29.67 6.90
C TYR A 31 9.24 28.63 6.70
N VAL A 32 8.52 28.74 5.58
CA VAL A 32 7.45 27.82 5.19
C VAL A 32 7.99 26.87 4.13
N LEU A 33 7.99 25.57 4.43
CA LEU A 33 8.43 24.56 3.49
C LEU A 33 7.42 24.38 2.35
N ASP A 34 7.86 24.58 1.12
CA ASP A 34 7.07 24.31 -0.10
C ASP A 34 7.48 22.93 -0.66
N VAL A 35 6.73 21.89 -0.29
CA VAL A 35 7.00 20.51 -0.72
C VAL A 35 6.21 20.19 -1.98
N PRO A 36 6.83 19.70 -3.06
CA PRO A 36 6.09 19.18 -4.20
C PRO A 36 5.13 18.08 -3.74
N CYS A 37 3.87 18.16 -4.16
CA CYS A 37 2.82 17.21 -3.77
C CYS A 37 3.26 15.73 -3.89
N ARG A 38 3.95 15.37 -4.99
CA ARG A 38 4.41 14.01 -5.26
C ARG A 38 5.47 13.50 -4.29
N GLU A 39 6.16 14.40 -3.61
CA GLU A 39 7.26 14.09 -2.69
C GLU A 39 6.81 14.15 -1.23
N PHE A 40 5.62 14.70 -0.94
CA PHE A 40 5.12 14.78 0.42
C PHE A 40 4.89 13.39 1.03
N GLY A 41 5.49 13.17 2.21
CA GLY A 41 5.53 11.89 2.91
C GLY A 41 6.80 11.07 2.64
N ASN A 42 7.61 11.45 1.65
CA ASN A 42 8.91 10.86 1.35
C ASN A 42 9.92 11.94 0.90
N TYR A 43 9.79 13.16 1.43
CA TYR A 43 10.61 14.30 1.01
C TYR A 43 12.01 14.19 1.60
N THR A 44 13.04 14.21 0.74
CA THR A 44 14.41 13.84 1.13
C THR A 44 15.33 15.03 1.44
N ASN A 45 14.89 16.27 1.19
CA ASN A 45 15.72 17.44 1.39
C ASN A 45 15.74 17.87 2.88
N LEU A 46 16.63 17.24 3.64
CA LEU A 46 16.80 17.48 5.08
C LEU A 46 17.17 18.93 5.42
N LYS A 47 17.92 19.63 4.54
CA LYS A 47 18.29 21.04 4.78
C LYS A 47 17.07 21.95 4.79
N GLU A 48 16.13 21.69 3.89
CA GLU A 48 14.88 22.45 3.80
C GLU A 48 13.93 22.14 4.96
N ILE A 49 13.88 20.87 5.38
CA ILE A 49 13.15 20.45 6.59
C ILE A 49 13.71 21.15 7.83
N GLU A 50 15.04 21.23 7.98
CA GLU A 50 15.67 21.87 9.13
C GLU A 50 15.31 23.35 9.25
N LYS A 51 15.32 24.08 8.12
CA LYS A 51 14.93 25.49 8.08
C LYS A 51 13.46 25.71 8.49
N ALA A 52 12.60 24.75 8.18
CA ALA A 52 11.15 24.84 8.39
C ALA A 52 10.68 24.49 9.80
N LYS A 53 11.60 24.06 10.68
CA LYS A 53 11.28 23.71 12.07
C LYS A 53 10.67 24.88 12.80
N VAL A 54 9.60 24.61 13.55
CA VAL A 54 8.95 25.63 14.36
C VAL A 54 9.85 25.97 15.55
N LYS A 55 10.17 27.27 15.74
CA LYS A 55 11.12 27.75 16.77
C LYS A 55 10.87 27.20 18.20
N ASN A 56 9.62 26.95 18.56
CA ASN A 56 9.22 26.49 19.90
C ASN A 56 8.76 25.02 19.94
N ASP A 57 8.82 24.30 18.81
CA ASP A 57 8.40 22.89 18.71
C ASP A 57 9.22 22.23 17.59
N SER A 58 10.39 21.69 17.95
CA SER A 58 11.33 21.05 17.02
C SER A 58 10.81 19.75 16.41
N THR A 59 9.67 19.23 16.88
CA THR A 59 9.00 18.06 16.31
C THR A 59 8.10 18.41 15.14
N LYS A 60 7.82 19.71 14.93
CA LYS A 60 6.92 20.21 13.90
C LYS A 60 7.62 21.14 12.93
N ILE A 61 7.11 21.14 11.71
CA ILE A 61 7.52 22.05 10.64
C ILE A 61 6.31 22.80 10.09
N LEU A 62 6.56 23.99 9.56
CA LEU A 62 5.57 24.80 8.88
C LEU A 62 5.60 24.47 7.39
N VAL A 63 4.50 23.96 6.85
CA VAL A 63 4.38 23.53 5.44
C VAL A 63 3.35 24.36 4.72
N LYS A 64 3.64 24.71 3.47
CA LYS A 64 2.75 25.46 2.57
C LYS A 64 1.60 24.56 2.10
N THR A 65 0.41 25.12 2.05
CA THR A 65 -0.80 24.48 1.53
C THR A 65 -1.45 25.38 0.50
N ILE A 66 -2.50 24.87 -0.15
CA ILE A 66 -3.31 25.66 -1.10
C ILE A 66 -3.95 26.88 -0.39
N ASN A 67 -4.24 26.76 0.91
CA ASN A 67 -4.94 27.77 1.71
C ASN A 67 -4.05 28.39 2.82
N GLY A 68 -2.74 28.52 2.58
CA GLY A 68 -1.81 29.17 3.50
C GLY A 68 -0.72 28.23 4.00
N SER A 69 -0.58 28.06 5.31
CA SER A 69 0.45 27.22 5.91
C SER A 69 -0.06 26.51 7.16
N ILE A 70 0.39 25.29 7.39
CA ILE A 70 0.00 24.46 8.55
C ILE A 70 1.23 23.91 9.28
N LYS A 71 1.09 23.68 10.58
CA LYS A 71 2.12 23.05 11.41
C LYS A 71 1.83 21.57 11.52
N ILE A 72 2.80 20.75 11.15
CA ILE A 72 2.66 19.28 11.15
C ILE A 72 3.92 18.60 11.69
N PRO A 73 3.81 17.37 12.21
CA PRO A 73 4.99 16.56 12.58
C PRO A 73 5.95 16.40 11.41
N ILE A 74 7.26 16.44 11.69
CA ILE A 74 8.31 16.24 10.68
C ILE A 74 8.14 14.92 9.94
N GLY A 75 7.88 13.83 10.69
CA GLY A 75 7.72 12.49 10.13
C GLY A 75 6.63 12.39 9.06
N TYR A 76 5.63 13.27 9.07
CA TYR A 76 4.59 13.27 8.03
C TYR A 76 5.11 13.77 6.67
N VAL A 77 6.27 14.42 6.63
CA VAL A 77 6.86 15.00 5.42
C VAL A 77 7.90 14.09 4.80
N ASN A 78 8.74 13.45 5.61
CA ASN A 78 9.87 12.64 5.12
C ASN A 78 9.76 11.15 5.42
N ASP A 79 8.85 10.74 6.31
CA ASP A 79 8.81 9.36 6.80
C ASP A 79 7.37 8.88 7.09
N ALA A 80 6.44 9.22 6.21
CA ALA A 80 5.02 8.93 6.44
C ALA A 80 4.70 7.42 6.34
N LYS A 81 5.65 6.60 5.86
CA LYS A 81 5.53 5.14 5.84
C LYS A 81 5.40 4.55 7.25
N GLU A 82 6.03 5.17 8.24
CA GLU A 82 6.05 4.71 9.65
C GLU A 82 4.76 5.07 10.42
N ILE A 83 3.76 5.66 9.77
CA ILE A 83 2.48 5.97 10.41
C ILE A 83 1.71 4.66 10.66
N THR A 84 1.49 4.35 11.95
CA THR A 84 0.89 3.08 12.41
C THR A 84 -0.53 3.20 12.94
N ASP A 85 -0.97 4.39 13.37
CA ASP A 85 -2.29 4.59 13.98
C ASP A 85 -3.26 5.40 13.11
N GLU A 86 -4.56 5.16 13.31
CA GLU A 86 -5.63 5.77 12.51
C GLU A 86 -5.66 7.30 12.64
N ASN A 87 -5.40 7.84 13.83
CA ASN A 87 -5.50 9.28 14.04
C ASN A 87 -4.38 10.02 13.32
N SER A 88 -3.14 9.53 13.45
CA SER A 88 -1.99 10.04 12.71
C SER A 88 -2.20 9.93 11.20
N PHE A 89 -2.69 8.79 10.73
CA PHE A 89 -3.01 8.57 9.33
C PHE A 89 -4.04 9.58 8.81
N ARG A 90 -5.12 9.80 9.55
CA ARG A 90 -6.15 10.78 9.20
C ARG A 90 -5.59 12.20 9.13
N ILE A 91 -4.72 12.58 10.06
CA ILE A 91 -4.08 13.91 10.04
C ILE A 91 -3.18 14.03 8.82
N PHE A 92 -2.36 13.01 8.54
CA PHE A 92 -1.49 12.97 7.38
C PHE A 92 -2.27 13.08 6.06
N ILE A 93 -3.35 12.31 5.87
CA ILE A 93 -4.17 12.38 4.66
C ILE A 93 -4.82 13.76 4.50
N LYS A 94 -5.40 14.32 5.55
CA LYS A 94 -5.98 15.68 5.48
C LYS A 94 -4.92 16.73 5.14
N THR A 95 -3.71 16.56 5.67
CA THR A 95 -2.57 17.41 5.37
C THR A 95 -2.19 17.28 3.89
N TYR A 96 -2.04 16.05 3.39
CA TYR A 96 -1.77 15.79 1.98
C TYR A 96 -2.85 16.40 1.07
N GLU A 97 -4.13 16.21 1.38
CA GLU A 97 -5.25 16.81 0.63
C GLU A 97 -5.21 18.35 0.64
N SER A 98 -4.73 18.98 1.72
CA SER A 98 -4.58 20.44 1.78
C SER A 98 -3.47 20.98 0.87
N ILE A 99 -2.50 20.13 0.51
CA ILE A 99 -1.38 20.43 -0.38
C ILE A 99 -1.73 20.06 -1.83
N CYS A 100 -2.40 18.93 -2.01
CA CYS A 100 -2.58 18.24 -3.28
C CYS A 100 -4.01 18.25 -3.83
N GLY A 101 -4.96 18.83 -3.10
CA GLY A 101 -6.38 18.80 -3.43
C GLY A 101 -7.15 17.65 -2.75
N LYS A 102 -8.46 17.85 -2.57
CA LYS A 102 -9.36 16.91 -1.88
C LYS A 102 -9.46 15.58 -2.64
N GLY A 103 -9.41 14.46 -1.90
CA GLY A 103 -9.49 13.11 -2.44
C GLY A 103 -8.16 12.57 -3.00
N SER A 104 -7.10 13.38 -3.01
CA SER A 104 -5.78 12.96 -3.49
C SER A 104 -5.13 11.97 -2.51
N LYS A 105 -4.50 10.91 -3.05
CA LYS A 105 -3.69 9.95 -2.28
C LYS A 105 -2.20 10.09 -2.65
N PRO A 106 -1.26 10.01 -1.69
CA PRO A 106 0.17 9.97 -2.00
C PRO A 106 0.56 8.69 -2.72
N ALA A 107 1.65 8.74 -3.49
CA ALA A 107 2.20 7.57 -4.17
C ALA A 107 2.61 6.45 -3.19
N ILE A 108 2.94 6.81 -1.95
CA ILE A 108 3.28 5.88 -0.87
C ILE A 108 2.06 5.36 -0.09
N TYR A 109 0.82 5.69 -0.47
CA TYR A 109 -0.38 5.41 0.34
C TYR A 109 -0.49 3.96 0.82
N ASN A 110 -0.30 2.98 -0.08
CA ASN A 110 -0.36 1.55 0.29
C ASN A 110 0.87 1.06 1.05
N SER A 111 1.97 1.83 1.01
CA SER A 111 3.20 1.58 1.74
C SER A 111 3.18 2.18 3.15
N ILE A 112 2.11 2.90 3.53
CA ILE A 112 1.94 3.40 4.90
C ILE A 112 1.55 2.23 5.80
N GLN A 113 2.27 2.05 6.91
CA GLN A 113 2.14 0.88 7.78
C GLN A 113 0.71 0.67 8.31
N PHE A 114 -0.04 1.74 8.62
CA PHE A 114 -1.45 1.66 9.02
C PHE A 114 -2.34 1.04 7.92
N VAL A 115 -2.22 1.53 6.67
CA VAL A 115 -3.00 1.04 5.52
C VAL A 115 -2.63 -0.42 5.25
N ALA A 116 -1.33 -0.68 5.18
CA ALA A 116 -0.77 -2.00 4.96
C ALA A 116 -1.26 -3.02 6.00
N SER A 117 -1.18 -2.68 7.28
CA SER A 117 -1.65 -3.52 8.39
C SER A 117 -3.15 -3.81 8.31
N GLY A 118 -3.96 -2.83 7.87
CA GLY A 118 -5.39 -3.03 7.62
C GLY A 118 -5.65 -4.04 6.49
N VAL A 119 -4.90 -3.97 5.39
CA VAL A 119 -4.96 -4.95 4.29
C VAL A 119 -4.58 -6.36 4.78
N LEU A 120 -3.50 -6.47 5.56
CA LEU A 120 -3.05 -7.74 6.15
C LEU A 120 -4.12 -8.36 7.05
N ALA A 121 -4.64 -7.59 8.01
CA ALA A 121 -5.61 -8.07 8.98
C ALA A 121 -6.88 -8.59 8.28
N ASN A 122 -7.33 -7.89 7.23
CA ASN A 122 -8.45 -8.32 6.42
C ASN A 122 -8.16 -9.60 5.64
N CYS A 123 -6.95 -9.75 5.10
CA CYS A 123 -6.51 -10.97 4.41
C CYS A 123 -6.51 -12.17 5.37
N ILE A 124 -5.83 -12.05 6.52
CA ILE A 124 -5.71 -13.10 7.55
C ILE A 124 -7.11 -13.55 8.01
N LYS A 125 -7.96 -12.60 8.43
CA LYS A 125 -9.32 -12.87 8.92
C LYS A 125 -10.17 -13.64 7.90
N LYS A 126 -9.96 -13.41 6.60
CA LYS A 126 -10.69 -14.09 5.53
C LYS A 126 -10.29 -15.56 5.42
N PHE A 127 -9.01 -15.89 5.58
CA PHE A 127 -8.51 -17.26 5.40
C PHE A 127 -8.54 -18.10 6.66
N GLU A 128 -8.45 -17.51 7.85
CA GLU A 128 -8.70 -18.20 9.12
C GLU A 128 -10.07 -18.90 9.13
N LYS A 129 -11.09 -18.25 8.56
CA LYS A 129 -12.45 -18.80 8.45
C LYS A 129 -12.65 -19.74 7.26
N THR A 130 -11.70 -19.79 6.31
CA THR A 130 -11.89 -20.51 5.04
C THR A 130 -11.26 -21.89 5.08
N PHE A 131 -10.07 -22.04 5.67
CA PHE A 131 -9.39 -23.32 5.73
C PHE A 131 -9.69 -24.05 7.04
N GLN A 132 -9.90 -25.37 6.96
CA GLN A 132 -10.18 -26.21 8.13
C GLN A 132 -8.89 -26.64 8.85
N THR A 133 -7.81 -26.89 8.10
CA THR A 133 -6.54 -27.38 8.64
C THR A 133 -5.63 -26.23 9.09
N ILE A 134 -4.92 -26.41 10.20
CA ILE A 134 -3.93 -25.45 10.72
C ILE A 134 -2.83 -25.16 9.70
N GLN A 135 -2.37 -26.18 8.96
CA GLN A 135 -1.33 -26.02 7.95
C GLN A 135 -1.77 -25.06 6.83
N ALA A 136 -2.90 -25.33 6.16
CA ALA A 136 -3.40 -24.45 5.10
C ALA A 136 -3.69 -23.01 5.59
N ARG A 137 -4.13 -22.83 6.85
CA ARG A 137 -4.26 -21.50 7.47
C ARG A 137 -2.91 -20.80 7.58
N SER A 138 -1.90 -21.48 8.13
CA SER A 138 -0.54 -20.95 8.28
C SER A 138 0.05 -20.52 6.94
N HIS A 139 -0.06 -21.37 5.91
CA HIS A 139 0.41 -21.02 4.57
C HIS A 139 -0.35 -19.83 3.97
N ALA A 140 -1.68 -19.77 4.10
CA ALA A 140 -2.46 -18.64 3.60
C ALA A 140 -2.08 -17.31 4.30
N VAL A 141 -1.81 -17.36 5.61
CA VAL A 141 -1.32 -16.20 6.36
C VAL A 141 0.06 -15.76 5.86
N ASN A 142 0.98 -16.69 5.62
CA ASN A 142 2.30 -16.38 5.04
C ASN A 142 2.17 -15.71 3.66
N ILE A 143 1.25 -16.19 2.81
CA ILE A 143 0.98 -15.56 1.50
C ILE A 143 0.46 -14.13 1.65
N CYS A 144 -0.42 -13.87 2.62
CA CYS A 144 -0.88 -12.50 2.92
C CYS A 144 0.29 -11.59 3.32
N HIS A 145 1.19 -12.07 4.18
CA HIS A 145 2.40 -11.34 4.57
C HIS A 145 3.33 -11.09 3.38
N ASP A 146 3.58 -12.10 2.56
CA ASP A 146 4.44 -12.00 1.37
C ASP A 146 3.90 -10.99 0.36
N THR A 147 2.59 -10.96 0.15
CA THR A 147 1.91 -10.00 -0.72
C THR A 147 2.06 -8.57 -0.18
N LEU A 148 1.91 -8.40 1.12
CA LEU A 148 2.03 -7.10 1.75
C LEU A 148 3.47 -6.57 1.77
N ASN A 149 4.43 -7.42 2.12
CA ASN A 149 5.85 -7.04 2.14
C ASN A 149 6.30 -6.57 0.75
N ALA A 150 5.87 -7.24 -0.32
CA ALA A 150 6.13 -6.79 -1.68
C ALA A 150 5.49 -5.42 -1.98
N THR A 151 4.30 -5.15 -1.43
CA THR A 151 3.56 -3.89 -1.58
C THR A 151 4.25 -2.72 -0.85
N LEU A 152 4.79 -2.96 0.35
CA LEU A 152 5.42 -1.93 1.19
C LEU A 152 6.71 -1.37 0.58
N ASN A 153 7.50 -2.23 -0.06
CA ASN A 153 8.86 -1.89 -0.49
C ASN A 153 8.93 -1.26 -1.89
N ASN A 154 7.83 -1.27 -2.64
CA ASN A 154 7.82 -0.86 -4.04
C ASN A 154 6.99 0.40 -4.29
N SER A 155 7.41 1.23 -5.25
CA SER A 155 6.61 2.37 -5.69
C SER A 155 5.43 1.91 -6.55
N ILE A 156 4.24 2.46 -6.29
CA ILE A 156 3.04 2.20 -7.07
C ILE A 156 3.17 2.88 -8.44
N PRO A 157 2.91 2.18 -9.56
CA PRO A 157 2.90 2.79 -10.89
C PRO A 157 1.72 3.74 -11.04
N LEU A 158 1.81 4.67 -12.00
CA LEU A 158 0.72 5.62 -12.30
C LEU A 158 -0.60 4.92 -12.63
N LYS A 159 -0.52 3.75 -13.26
CA LYS A 159 -1.68 2.95 -13.64
C LYS A 159 -1.44 1.47 -13.30
N PRO A 160 -1.79 1.04 -12.09
CA PRO A 160 -1.82 -0.38 -11.73
C PRO A 160 -2.72 -1.16 -12.68
N LEU A 161 -2.46 -2.46 -12.84
CA LEU A 161 -3.35 -3.33 -13.60
C LEU A 161 -4.71 -3.34 -12.92
N ASP A 162 -5.77 -3.15 -13.68
CA ASP A 162 -7.14 -3.40 -13.21
C ASP A 162 -7.56 -4.79 -13.70
N PRO A 163 -7.39 -5.83 -12.88
CA PRO A 163 -7.68 -7.19 -13.29
C PRO A 163 -9.18 -7.32 -13.51
N ARG A 164 -9.58 -7.57 -14.76
CA ARG A 164 -10.96 -7.87 -15.13
C ARG A 164 -11.36 -9.19 -14.48
N CYS A 165 -11.89 -9.15 -13.27
CA CYS A 165 -12.53 -10.32 -12.68
C CYS A 165 -13.82 -10.62 -13.47
N PRO A 166 -14.09 -11.88 -13.86
CA PRO A 166 -13.54 -13.11 -13.28
C PRO A 166 -12.26 -13.66 -13.94
N ASP A 167 -11.73 -13.02 -14.99
CA ASP A 167 -10.64 -13.54 -15.84
C ASP A 167 -9.25 -13.50 -15.17
N PHE A 168 -9.15 -13.07 -13.91
CA PHE A 168 -7.91 -13.16 -13.14
C PHE A 168 -7.44 -14.62 -13.07
N GLY A 169 -6.22 -14.88 -13.52
CA GLY A 169 -5.67 -16.23 -13.69
C GLY A 169 -5.65 -16.70 -15.15
N THR A 170 -6.36 -16.05 -16.05
CA THR A 170 -6.35 -16.35 -17.50
C THR A 170 -6.14 -15.09 -18.34
N LEU A 171 -5.63 -14.02 -17.72
CA LEU A 171 -5.42 -12.74 -18.39
C LEU A 171 -4.33 -12.85 -19.44
N THR A 172 -4.68 -12.52 -20.68
CA THR A 172 -3.71 -12.30 -21.75
C THR A 172 -3.25 -10.85 -21.71
N LEU A 173 -2.06 -10.61 -21.13
CA LEU A 173 -1.47 -9.28 -21.02
C LEU A 173 -0.46 -9.03 -22.15
N LYS A 174 -0.50 -7.86 -22.78
CA LYS A 174 0.55 -7.46 -23.72
C LYS A 174 1.83 -7.13 -22.96
N LYS A 175 2.99 -7.29 -23.60
CA LYS A 175 4.31 -6.96 -23.01
C LYS A 175 4.36 -5.53 -22.46
N GLU A 176 3.84 -4.57 -23.23
CA GLU A 176 3.79 -3.16 -22.83
C GLU A 176 2.94 -2.94 -21.56
N GLU A 177 1.87 -3.71 -21.37
CA GLU A 177 1.05 -3.63 -20.16
C GLU A 177 1.80 -4.21 -18.96
N LEU A 178 2.46 -5.36 -19.14
CA LEU A 178 3.29 -6.01 -18.12
C LEU A 178 4.45 -5.12 -17.66
N ASP A 179 5.20 -4.54 -18.58
CA ASP A 179 6.38 -3.71 -18.28
C ASP A 179 6.01 -2.47 -17.44
N ASN A 180 4.77 -1.97 -17.56
CA ASN A 180 4.29 -0.82 -16.80
C ASN A 180 3.85 -1.13 -15.37
N VAL A 181 3.53 -2.39 -15.08
CA VAL A 181 2.97 -2.81 -13.78
C VAL A 181 3.89 -3.75 -13.01
N ARG A 182 4.92 -4.30 -13.65
CA ARG A 182 5.88 -5.20 -13.02
C ARG A 182 6.75 -4.45 -12.00
N LEU A 183 7.02 -5.12 -10.89
CA LEU A 183 7.93 -4.61 -9.85
C LEU A 183 9.37 -4.70 -10.36
N ASN A 184 10.17 -3.67 -10.08
CA ASN A 184 11.57 -3.60 -10.49
C ASN A 184 12.51 -4.42 -9.58
N GLU A 185 12.03 -4.83 -8.39
CA GLU A 185 12.84 -5.57 -7.42
C GLU A 185 12.97 -7.06 -7.78
N PRO A 186 14.13 -7.68 -7.48
CA PRO A 186 14.37 -9.09 -7.72
C PRO A 186 13.60 -9.93 -6.69
N PHE A 187 12.33 -10.19 -6.97
CA PHE A 187 11.60 -11.27 -6.29
C PHE A 187 11.93 -12.60 -6.97
N PRO A 188 11.98 -13.72 -6.21
CA PRO A 188 12.20 -15.06 -6.78
C PRO A 188 11.13 -15.42 -7.83
N VAL A 189 9.95 -14.81 -7.74
CA VAL A 189 8.88 -14.88 -8.74
C VAL A 189 8.50 -13.45 -9.13
N PRO A 190 8.44 -13.10 -10.43
CA PRO A 190 8.01 -11.78 -10.88
C PRO A 190 6.66 -11.39 -10.29
N ARG A 191 6.54 -10.12 -9.88
CA ARG A 191 5.31 -9.57 -9.31
C ARG A 191 4.83 -8.38 -10.12
N ILE A 192 3.52 -8.17 -10.10
CA ILE A 192 2.89 -7.02 -10.75
C ILE A 192 1.93 -6.31 -9.80
N TRP A 193 1.78 -5.01 -10.01
CA TRP A 193 0.82 -4.15 -9.32
C TRP A 193 -0.58 -4.35 -9.88
N VAL A 194 -1.51 -4.73 -9.01
CA VAL A 194 -2.92 -4.88 -9.34
C VAL A 194 -3.79 -4.05 -8.39
N ARG A 195 -4.89 -3.53 -8.91
CA ARG A 195 -5.97 -2.96 -8.10
C ARG A 195 -6.82 -4.10 -7.54
N ALA A 196 -6.91 -4.19 -6.22
CA ALA A 196 -7.77 -5.12 -5.53
C ALA A 196 -9.24 -4.64 -5.49
N HIS A 197 -10.17 -5.56 -5.24
CA HIS A 197 -11.61 -5.30 -5.17
C HIS A 197 -12.01 -4.24 -4.13
N ASN A 198 -11.19 -4.03 -3.10
CA ASN A 198 -11.41 -3.01 -2.07
C ASN A 198 -10.88 -1.63 -2.48
N GLY A 199 -10.33 -1.49 -3.69
CA GLY A 199 -9.79 -0.24 -4.24
C GLY A 199 -8.32 0.01 -3.93
N GLU A 200 -7.67 -0.82 -3.11
CA GLU A 200 -6.24 -0.70 -2.79
C GLU A 200 -5.38 -1.36 -3.87
N ASN A 201 -4.14 -0.89 -4.05
CA ASN A 201 -3.20 -1.52 -4.97
C ASN A 201 -2.26 -2.44 -4.20
N ILE A 202 -2.10 -3.67 -4.68
CA ILE A 202 -1.29 -4.72 -4.06
C ILE A 202 -0.33 -5.32 -5.09
N ALA A 203 0.78 -5.87 -4.63
CA ALA A 203 1.76 -6.56 -5.46
C ALA A 203 1.62 -8.08 -5.35
N VAL A 204 1.13 -8.72 -6.40
CA VAL A 204 0.87 -10.18 -6.45
C VAL A 204 1.76 -10.85 -7.49
N GLN A 205 1.89 -12.18 -7.42
CA GLN A 205 2.73 -12.94 -8.34
C GLN A 205 2.13 -12.97 -9.76
N GLU A 206 2.97 -12.72 -10.76
CA GLU A 206 2.57 -12.57 -12.16
C GLU A 206 2.13 -13.88 -12.82
N ASN A 207 2.86 -14.97 -12.56
CA ASN A 207 2.59 -16.30 -13.11
C ASN A 207 1.17 -16.78 -12.77
N LEU A 208 0.64 -16.38 -11.60
CA LEU A 208 -0.68 -16.76 -11.11
C LEU A 208 -1.80 -15.84 -11.61
N ILE A 209 -1.46 -14.73 -12.28
CA ILE A 209 -2.42 -13.82 -12.92
C ILE A 209 -2.66 -14.22 -14.37
N THR A 210 -1.59 -14.62 -15.03
CA THR A 210 -1.57 -14.86 -16.48
C THR A 210 -1.80 -16.33 -16.83
N ASN A 211 -1.49 -17.26 -15.92
CA ASN A 211 -1.58 -18.69 -16.19
C ASN A 211 -1.93 -19.56 -14.96
N ALA A 212 -3.11 -19.37 -14.41
CA ALA A 212 -3.68 -20.26 -13.38
C ALA A 212 -3.88 -21.70 -13.87
N LEU A 213 -3.96 -21.93 -15.18
CA LEU A 213 -4.00 -23.28 -15.76
C LEU A 213 -2.65 -24.01 -15.64
N GLY A 214 -1.56 -23.28 -15.41
CA GLY A 214 -0.23 -23.82 -15.16
C GLY A 214 0.02 -24.26 -13.71
N VAL A 215 -0.94 -24.06 -12.80
CA VAL A 215 -0.84 -24.53 -11.41
C VAL A 215 -0.67 -26.04 -11.40
N SER A 216 0.31 -26.53 -10.65
CA SER A 216 0.78 -27.92 -10.69
C SER A 216 0.84 -28.62 -9.34
N ASN A 217 0.69 -27.88 -8.24
CA ASN A 217 0.80 -28.38 -6.88
C ASN A 217 -0.09 -27.59 -5.89
N ASP A 218 -0.21 -28.12 -4.66
CA ASP A 218 -1.08 -27.53 -3.62
C ASP A 218 -0.65 -26.12 -3.19
N GLU A 219 0.66 -25.85 -3.19
CA GLU A 219 1.20 -24.54 -2.80
C GLU A 219 0.86 -23.47 -3.83
N GLU A 220 1.10 -23.75 -5.11
CA GLU A 220 0.72 -22.86 -6.22
C GLU A 220 -0.79 -22.62 -6.26
N LEU A 221 -1.59 -23.66 -6.04
CA LEU A 221 -3.05 -23.55 -5.97
C LEU A 221 -3.48 -22.63 -4.82
N LEU A 222 -2.87 -22.80 -3.65
CA LEU A 222 -3.16 -21.98 -2.48
C LEU A 222 -2.77 -20.51 -2.72
N PHE A 223 -1.57 -20.26 -3.27
CA PHE A 223 -1.13 -18.92 -3.65
C PHE A 223 -2.09 -18.27 -4.63
N PHE A 224 -2.52 -19.00 -5.66
CA PHE A 224 -3.46 -18.51 -6.66
C PHE A 224 -4.80 -18.15 -6.01
N LEU A 225 -5.37 -19.02 -5.18
CA LEU A 225 -6.65 -18.78 -4.49
C LEU A 225 -6.57 -17.59 -3.53
N VAL A 226 -5.45 -17.43 -2.83
CA VAL A 226 -5.24 -16.28 -1.94
C VAL A 226 -5.19 -14.98 -2.74
N ASN A 227 -4.37 -14.91 -3.79
CA ASN A 227 -4.26 -13.75 -4.66
C ASN A 227 -5.59 -13.44 -5.36
N TYR A 228 -6.27 -14.44 -5.91
CA TYR A 228 -7.59 -14.29 -6.52
C TYR A 228 -8.60 -13.68 -5.53
N SER A 229 -8.57 -14.12 -4.28
CA SER A 229 -9.48 -13.65 -3.25
C SER A 229 -9.16 -12.26 -2.72
N MET A 230 -7.89 -11.87 -2.68
CA MET A 230 -7.49 -10.49 -2.41
C MET A 230 -7.89 -9.56 -3.56
N VAL A 231 -7.69 -10.00 -4.80
CA VAL A 231 -7.91 -9.19 -6.00
C VAL A 231 -9.37 -9.10 -6.39
N CYS A 232 -10.07 -10.21 -6.51
CA CYS A 232 -11.46 -10.29 -6.98
C CYS A 232 -12.50 -10.32 -5.86
N GLY A 233 -12.09 -10.38 -4.59
CA GLY A 233 -13.00 -10.44 -3.44
C GLY A 233 -13.71 -11.79 -3.27
N ARG A 234 -13.58 -12.72 -4.21
CA ARG A 234 -14.21 -14.06 -4.22
C ARG A 234 -13.23 -15.15 -3.81
N LYS A 235 -13.69 -16.20 -3.13
CA LYS A 235 -12.80 -17.27 -2.63
C LYS A 235 -12.22 -18.16 -3.73
N VAL A 236 -12.99 -18.39 -4.78
CA VAL A 236 -12.67 -19.30 -5.90
C VAL A 236 -13.10 -18.66 -7.21
N PRO A 237 -12.32 -18.81 -8.30
CA PRO A 237 -12.74 -18.37 -9.62
C PRO A 237 -13.85 -19.25 -10.20
N PRO A 238 -14.67 -18.73 -11.14
CA PRO A 238 -15.67 -19.53 -11.83
C PRO A 238 -15.10 -20.72 -12.59
N PHE A 239 -13.85 -20.61 -13.07
CA PHE A 239 -13.15 -21.67 -13.81
C PHE A 239 -12.34 -22.60 -12.90
N PHE A 240 -12.51 -22.56 -11.57
CA PHE A 240 -11.71 -23.33 -10.62
C PHE A 240 -11.66 -24.83 -10.95
N GLU A 241 -12.80 -25.41 -11.32
CA GLU A 241 -12.91 -26.83 -11.67
C GLU A 241 -12.22 -27.17 -13.00
N SER A 242 -11.97 -26.17 -13.86
CA SER A 242 -11.27 -26.31 -15.13
C SER A 242 -9.74 -26.21 -15.00
N ILE A 243 -9.21 -26.00 -13.79
CA ILE A 243 -7.77 -26.00 -13.56
C ILE A 243 -7.29 -27.47 -13.60
N PRO A 244 -6.35 -27.85 -14.50
CA PRO A 244 -5.97 -29.25 -14.69
C PRO A 244 -5.50 -29.97 -13.42
N TYR A 245 -4.80 -29.25 -12.53
CA TYR A 245 -4.40 -29.80 -11.24
C TYR A 245 -5.59 -30.13 -10.35
N VAL A 246 -6.58 -29.24 -10.25
CA VAL A 246 -7.81 -29.43 -9.46
C VAL A 246 -8.61 -30.62 -9.98
N GLU A 247 -8.78 -30.69 -11.30
CA GLU A 247 -9.45 -31.79 -11.99
C GLU A 247 -8.77 -33.14 -11.67
N SER A 248 -7.44 -33.21 -11.78
CA SER A 248 -6.65 -34.40 -11.42
C SER A 248 -6.80 -34.79 -9.94
N GLN A 249 -6.79 -33.83 -9.02
CA GLN A 249 -6.96 -34.13 -7.58
C GLN A 249 -8.38 -34.65 -7.27
N ALA A 250 -9.41 -34.07 -7.89
CA ALA A 250 -10.78 -34.55 -7.78
C ALA A 250 -10.92 -36.00 -8.29
N PHE A 251 -10.29 -36.32 -9.42
CA PHE A 251 -10.24 -37.68 -9.95
C PHE A 251 -9.55 -38.65 -8.97
N LYS A 252 -8.35 -38.31 -8.48
CA LYS A 252 -7.60 -39.14 -7.52
C LYS A 252 -8.41 -39.40 -6.25
N PHE A 253 -9.09 -38.38 -5.73
CA PHE A 253 -9.94 -38.51 -4.54
C PHE A 253 -11.14 -39.43 -4.80
N CYS A 254 -11.78 -39.31 -5.96
CA CYS A 254 -12.87 -40.21 -6.36
C CYS A 254 -12.41 -41.68 -6.35
N VAL A 255 -11.28 -41.97 -7.00
CA VAL A 255 -10.73 -43.33 -7.08
C VAL A 255 -10.38 -43.86 -5.69
N TRP A 256 -9.69 -43.06 -4.87
CA TRP A 256 -9.33 -43.45 -3.50
C TRP A 256 -10.58 -43.79 -2.68
N LYS A 257 -11.60 -42.93 -2.72
CA LYS A 257 -12.86 -43.13 -1.97
C LYS A 257 -13.56 -44.43 -2.37
N LEU A 258 -13.71 -44.69 -3.67
CA LEU A 258 -14.36 -45.92 -4.14
C LEU A 258 -13.52 -47.17 -3.83
N LYS A 259 -12.19 -47.09 -3.91
CA LYS A 259 -11.30 -48.19 -3.48
C LYS A 259 -11.43 -48.49 -1.99
N THR A 260 -11.57 -47.46 -1.13
CA THR A 260 -11.81 -47.68 0.31
C THR A 260 -13.19 -48.30 0.61
N MET A 261 -14.13 -48.21 -0.34
CA MET A 261 -15.42 -48.88 -0.29
C MET A 261 -15.41 -50.26 -0.95
N ASN A 262 -14.23 -50.79 -1.31
CA ASN A 262 -14.04 -52.06 -2.01
C ASN A 262 -14.76 -52.15 -3.37
N ASP A 263 -14.92 -51.03 -4.08
CA ASP A 263 -15.50 -51.03 -5.43
C ASP A 263 -14.44 -51.42 -6.48
N PRO A 264 -14.54 -52.58 -7.15
CA PRO A 264 -13.57 -53.03 -8.14
C PRO A 264 -13.59 -52.19 -9.43
N GLN A 265 -14.63 -51.38 -9.65
CA GLN A 265 -14.79 -50.52 -10.83
C GLN A 265 -14.50 -49.04 -10.51
N ALA A 266 -13.83 -48.75 -9.40
CA ALA A 266 -13.52 -47.40 -8.93
C ALA A 266 -12.96 -46.47 -10.03
N GLU A 267 -11.95 -46.94 -10.77
CA GLU A 267 -11.31 -46.13 -11.82
C GLU A 267 -12.27 -45.84 -12.98
N SER A 268 -12.99 -46.86 -13.50
CA SER A 268 -13.95 -46.69 -14.60
C SER A 268 -15.07 -45.73 -14.24
N LYS A 269 -15.67 -45.87 -13.05
CA LYS A 269 -16.76 -45.01 -12.58
C LYS A 269 -16.33 -43.54 -12.42
N CYS A 270 -15.11 -43.32 -11.93
CA CYS A 270 -14.57 -41.97 -11.83
C CYS A 270 -14.23 -41.37 -13.21
N TYR A 271 -13.75 -42.18 -14.16
CA TYR A 271 -13.49 -41.74 -15.54
C TYR A 271 -14.78 -41.38 -16.29
N GLU A 272 -15.83 -42.18 -16.15
CA GLU A 272 -17.15 -41.90 -16.73
C GLU A 272 -17.72 -40.59 -16.20
N LYS A 273 -17.71 -40.41 -14.88
CA LYS A 273 -18.17 -39.18 -14.23
C LYS A 273 -17.37 -37.94 -14.66
N HIS A 274 -16.06 -38.09 -14.81
CA HIS A 274 -15.18 -37.03 -15.29
C HIS A 274 -15.49 -36.64 -16.74
N ASN A 275 -15.76 -37.62 -17.61
CA ASN A 275 -16.12 -37.38 -18.99
C ASN A 275 -17.52 -36.77 -19.16
N ASP A 276 -18.48 -37.11 -18.29
CA ASP A 276 -19.82 -36.53 -18.31
C ASP A 276 -19.79 -35.03 -17.93
N LEU A 277 -19.00 -34.67 -16.90
CA LEU A 277 -18.76 -33.28 -16.50
C LEU A 277 -18.14 -32.45 -17.64
N ASN A 278 -17.13 -33.00 -18.33
CA ASN A 278 -16.48 -32.34 -19.46
C ASN A 278 -17.36 -32.25 -20.72
N ARG A 279 -18.48 -32.98 -20.76
CA ARG A 279 -19.49 -32.92 -21.84
C ARG A 279 -20.69 -32.04 -21.49
N GLY A 280 -20.72 -31.41 -20.31
CA GLY A 280 -21.81 -30.54 -19.88
C GLY A 280 -23.15 -31.28 -19.68
N LYS A 281 -23.10 -32.55 -19.29
CA LYS A 281 -24.29 -33.37 -18.97
C LYS A 281 -24.60 -33.39 -17.48
#